data_AF-A0A537SG94-F1
#
_entry.id   AF-A0A537SG94-F1
#
_cell.length_a   1.000
_cell.length_b   1.000
_cell.length_c   1.000
_cell.angle_alpha   90.00
_cell.angle_beta   90.00
_cell.angle_gamma   90.00
#
_symmetry.space_group_name_H-M   'P 1'
#
loop_
_entity.id
_entity.type
_entity.pdbx_description
1 polymer ?
#
loop_
_entity_poly.entity_id
_entity_poly.type
_entity_poly.pdbx_seq_one_letter_code
_entity_poly.pdbx_strand_id
1 'polypeptide(L)' 'FAPGMGIAEDPATGSAAAAFAGLLASRLPDGSHAITIEQGYEMGRPSLLRLAAEVSAGQLLSAAIGGDAVVVTQGTIEA' A
#
# COMPACT_ATOMS: atom_id res chain seq x y z
N PHE A 1 -11.39 -1.05 -5.04
CA PHE A 1 -12.86 -1.10 -4.96
C PHE A 1 -13.29 -1.83 -3.70
N ALA A 2 -14.27 -1.32 -2.96
CA ALA A 2 -14.84 -2.01 -1.80
C ALA A 2 -16.33 -1.61 -1.60
N PRO A 3 -17.22 -1.95 -2.55
CA PRO A 3 -18.60 -1.46 -2.56
C PRO A 3 -19.40 -1.90 -1.32
N GLY A 4 -19.10 -3.07 -0.75
CA GLY A 4 -19.71 -3.54 0.52
C GLY A 4 -19.40 -2.67 1.74
N MET A 5 -18.37 -1.81 1.65
CA MET A 5 -18.03 -0.80 2.67
C MET A 5 -18.46 0.62 2.25
N GLY A 6 -19.25 0.75 1.19
CA GLY A 6 -19.65 2.06 0.64
C GLY A 6 -18.53 2.79 -0.12
N ILE A 7 -17.41 2.13 -0.39
CA ILE A 7 -16.27 2.70 -1.10
C ILE A 7 -16.32 2.23 -2.55
N ALA A 8 -16.67 3.12 -3.48
CA ALA A 8 -16.60 2.83 -4.91
C ALA A 8 -15.16 2.45 -5.28
N GLU A 9 -14.22 3.38 -5.12
CA GLU A 9 -12.78 3.17 -5.27
C GLU A 9 -12.02 3.92 -4.17
N ASP A 10 -10.91 3.33 -3.71
CA ASP A 10 -10.04 3.91 -2.69
C ASP A 10 -8.75 4.39 -3.37
N PRO A 11 -8.31 5.64 -3.17
CA PRO A 11 -7.12 6.20 -3.84
C PRO A 11 -5.79 5.56 -3.42
N ALA A 12 -5.67 5.07 -2.18
CA ALA A 12 -4.41 4.58 -1.62
C ALA A 12 -4.65 3.53 -0.52
N THR A 13 -4.78 2.26 -0.90
CA THR A 13 -5.17 1.19 0.03
C THR A 13 -3.94 0.54 0.68
N GLY A 14 -3.41 1.17 1.74
CA GLY A 14 -2.21 0.68 2.43
C GLY A 14 -2.34 -0.76 2.95
N SER A 15 -3.50 -1.14 3.48
CA SER A 15 -3.75 -2.52 3.96
C SER A 15 -3.64 -3.56 2.83
N ALA A 16 -4.14 -3.23 1.64
CA ALA A 16 -4.01 -4.10 0.47
C ALA A 16 -2.55 -4.19 0.00
N ALA A 17 -1.80 -3.09 0.03
CA ALA A 17 -0.37 -3.10 -0.28
C ALA A 17 0.43 -4.00 0.69
N ALA A 18 0.10 -3.97 1.99
CA ALA A 18 0.71 -4.86 2.97
C ALA A 18 0.38 -6.34 2.70
N ALA A 19 -0.90 -6.65 2.45
CA ALA A 19 -1.32 -8.02 2.12
C ALA A 19 -0.69 -8.52 0.80
N PHE A 20 -0.48 -7.62 -0.17
CA PHE A 20 0.15 -7.94 -1.45
C PHE A 20 1.57 -8.47 -1.30
N ALA A 21 2.30 -8.08 -0.24
CA ALA A 21 3.62 -8.62 0.08
C ALA A 21 3.61 -10.16 0.20
N GLY A 22 2.59 -10.74 0.83
CA GLY A 22 2.46 -12.19 0.97
C GLY A 22 2.26 -12.88 -0.39
N LEU A 23 1.49 -12.25 -1.29
CA LEU A 23 1.30 -12.75 -2.64
C LEU A 23 2.61 -12.68 -3.45
N LEU A 24 3.38 -11.61 -3.30
CA LEU A 24 4.64 -11.41 -4.01
C LEU A 24 5.77 -12.29 -3.51
N ALA A 25 5.84 -12.62 -2.22
CA ALA A 25 6.94 -13.40 -1.65
C ALA A 25 7.19 -14.73 -2.37
N SER A 26 6.13 -15.41 -2.81
CA SER A 26 6.23 -16.65 -3.59
C SER A 26 6.79 -16.49 -5.02
N ARG A 27 6.89 -15.25 -5.50
CA ARG A 27 7.33 -14.88 -6.86
C ARG A 27 8.64 -14.09 -6.88
N LEU A 28 9.16 -13.73 -5.70
CA LEU A 28 10.41 -13.00 -5.55
C LEU A 28 11.52 -13.99 -5.16
N PRO A 29 12.75 -13.78 -5.64
CA PRO A 29 13.89 -14.53 -5.11
C PRO A 29 14.16 -14.15 -3.65
N ASP A 30 14.94 -14.95 -2.96
CA ASP A 30 15.40 -14.63 -1.61
C ASP A 30 16.17 -13.29 -1.59
N GLY A 31 15.96 -12.51 -0.53
CA GLY A 31 16.58 -11.20 -0.31
C GLY A 31 15.58 -10.08 -0.02
N SER A 32 16.11 -8.86 -0.03
CA SER A 32 15.39 -7.61 0.23
C SER A 32 14.84 -7.01 -1.05
N HIS A 33 13.56 -6.64 -1.04
CA HIS A 33 12.85 -6.11 -2.20
C HIS A 33 12.20 -4.77 -1.87
N ALA A 34 12.30 -3.82 -2.80
CA ALA A 34 11.61 -2.55 -2.75
C ALA A 34 10.72 -2.42 -4.00
N ILE A 35 9.42 -2.23 -3.78
CA ILE A 35 8.40 -2.19 -4.83
C ILE A 35 7.61 -0.91 -4.69
N THR A 36 7.41 -0.21 -5.80
CA THR A 36 6.48 0.92 -5.88
C THR A 36 5.15 0.43 -6.43
N ILE A 37 4.06 0.80 -5.76
CA ILE A 37 2.69 0.51 -6.16
C ILE A 37 2.01 1.83 -6.50
N GLU A 38 1.52 1.93 -7.73
CA GLU A 38 0.75 3.07 -8.23
C GLU A 38 -0.74 2.78 -8.05
N GLN A 39 -1.48 3.72 -7.46
CA GLN A 39 -2.93 3.60 -7.25
C GLN A 39 -3.64 4.94 -7.43
N GLY A 40 -4.91 4.89 -7.81
CA GLY A 40 -5.81 6.04 -7.82
C GLY A 40 -5.61 6.99 -9.01
N TYR A 41 -4.84 6.58 -10.03
CA TYR A 41 -4.58 7.40 -11.22
C TYR A 41 -5.86 7.65 -12.02
N GLU A 42 -6.64 6.61 -12.27
CA GLU A 42 -7.89 6.67 -13.05
C GLU A 42 -8.96 7.53 -12.39
N MET A 43 -8.96 7.60 -11.05
CA MET A 43 -9.86 8.46 -10.27
C MET A 43 -9.28 9.85 -9.96
N GLY A 44 -8.15 10.23 -10.57
CA GLY A 44 -7.53 11.54 -10.41
C GLY A 44 -6.93 11.82 -9.03
N ARG A 45 -6.65 10.78 -8.25
CA ARG A 45 -6.04 10.85 -6.91
C ARG A 45 -4.76 9.98 -6.85
N PRO A 46 -3.75 10.29 -7.68
CA PRO A 46 -2.56 9.47 -7.82
C PRO A 46 -1.81 9.37 -6.50
N SER A 47 -1.49 8.13 -6.11
CA SER A 47 -0.78 7.81 -4.88
C SER A 47 0.33 6.80 -5.16
N LEU A 48 1.51 7.05 -4.59
CA LEU A 48 2.65 6.14 -4.64
C LEU A 48 2.82 5.48 -3.27
N LEU A 49 2.56 4.17 -3.21
CA LEU A 49 2.85 3.36 -2.03
C LEU A 49 4.19 2.65 -2.22
N ARG A 50 4.99 2.59 -1.17
CA ARG A 50 6.26 1.88 -1.12
C ARG A 50 6.08 0.62 -0.28
N LEU A 51 6.42 -0.53 -0.85
CA LEU A 51 6.45 -1.82 -0.16
C LEU A 51 7.90 -2.29 -0.07
N ALA A 52 8.37 -2.53 1.16
CA ALA A 52 9.60 -3.25 1.43
C ALA A 52 9.26 -4.67 1.91
N ALA A 53 9.96 -5.68 1.39
CA ALA A 53 9.74 -7.08 1.74
C ALA A 53 11.07 -7.83 1.87
N GLU A 54 11.19 -8.65 2.92
CA GLU A 54 12.30 -9.59 3.09
C GLU A 54 11.81 -11.01 2.82
N VAL A 55 12.48 -11.72 1.90
CA VAL A 55 12.11 -13.08 1.49
C VAL A 55 13.26 -14.03 1.76
N SER A 56 12.96 -15.22 2.30
CA SER A 56 13.94 -16.30 2.46
C SER A 56 13.28 -17.65 2.32
N ALA A 57 13.93 -18.57 1.61
CA ALA A 57 13.40 -19.88 1.24
C ALA A 57 11.99 -19.81 0.63
N GLY A 58 11.72 -18.77 -0.18
CA GLY A 58 10.41 -18.52 -0.78
C GLY A 58 9.30 -18.18 0.22
N GLN A 59 9.64 -17.75 1.44
CA GLN A 59 8.71 -17.30 2.48
C GLN A 59 8.91 -15.81 2.76
N LEU A 60 7.82 -15.09 3.04
CA LEU A 60 7.87 -13.71 3.52
C LEU A 60 8.32 -13.70 4.98
N LEU A 61 9.46 -13.09 5.28
CA LEU A 61 9.95 -12.92 6.65
C LEU A 61 9.37 -11.67 7.30
N SER A 62 9.36 -10.56 6.55
CA SER A 62 8.81 -9.29 7.01
C SER A 62 8.37 -8.44 5.83
N ALA A 63 7.44 -7.52 6.10
CA ALA A 63 7.04 -6.49 5.15
C ALA A 63 6.78 -5.18 5.88
N ALA A 64 7.09 -4.07 5.22
CA ALA A 64 6.77 -2.73 5.66
C ALA A 64 6.19 -1.94 4.49
N ILE A 65 5.18 -1.12 4.78
CA ILE A 65 4.63 -0.17 3.82
C ILE A 65 4.98 1.25 4.24
N GLY A 66 5.13 2.12 3.26
CA GLY A 66 5.33 3.55 3.47
C GLY A 66 4.81 4.36 2.30
N GLY A 67 4.79 5.67 2.49
CA GLY A 67 4.35 6.63 1.49
C GLY A 67 4.64 8.04 1.99
N ASP A 68 4.58 9.00 1.10
CA ASP A 68 4.69 10.41 1.48
C ASP A 68 3.32 10.92 1.94
N ALA A 69 3.32 11.89 2.85
CA ALA A 69 2.12 12.55 3.32
C ALA A 69 2.35 14.07 3.33
N VAL A 70 1.29 14.81 2.99
CA VAL A 70 1.30 16.28 3.02
C VAL A 70 0.09 16.76 3.82
N VAL A 71 0.26 17.82 4.61
CA VAL A 71 -0.86 18.45 5.30
C VAL A 71 -1.66 19.25 4.29
N VAL A 72 -2.92 18.85 4.03
CA VAL A 72 -3.81 19.54 3.08
C VAL A 72 -4.62 20.64 3.76
N THR A 73 -5.07 20.40 4.99
CA THR A 73 -5.89 21.34 5.75
C THR A 73 -5.66 21.12 7.24
N GLN A 74 -5.77 22.19 8.02
CA GLN A 74 -5.69 22.17 9.48
C GLN A 74 -6.83 23.02 10.05
N GLY A 75 -7.42 22.56 11.16
CA GLY A 75 -8.50 23.26 11.85
C GLY A 75 -8.85 22.59 13.18
N THR A 76 -9.96 23.01 13.79
CA THR A 76 -10.50 22.47 15.04
C THR A 76 -11.93 21.99 14.84
N ILE A 77 -12.32 20.93 15.54
CA ILE A 77 -13.70 20.43 15.58
C ILE A 77 -14.26 20.76 16.96
N GLU A 78 -15.38 21.48 17.00
CA GLU A 78 -16.12 21.77 18.23
C GLU A 78 -17.13 20.66 18.53
N ALA A 79 -17.44 20.46 19.81
CA ALA A 79 -18.34 19.42 20.29
C ALA A 79 -19.82 19.80 20.10
#